data_AF-A0AAJ2ZC24-F1
#
_entry.id   AF-A0AAJ2ZC24-F1
#
_cell.length_a   1.000
_cell.length_b   1.000
_cell.length_c   1.000
_cell.angle_alpha   90.00
_cell.angle_beta   90.00
_cell.angle_gamma   90.00
#
_symmetry.space_group_name_H-M   'P 1'
#
loop_
_entity.id
_entity.type
_entity.pdbx_description
1 polymer ?
#
loop_
_entity_poly.entity_id
_entity_poly.type
_entity_poly.pdbx_seq_one_letter_code
_entity_poly.pdbx_strand_id
1 'polypeptide(L)'
;MRRLATALLCLAALASCARPGAVPTPGDGPASGDAPTPAGTADDTRWATYQADVTAVRLGDDPRSLVLTVALLGDADGCSRNPRVTYLVEENNRVHANVVQDSRLSGVVGACPTHTPGQVTLTAPGPIAGRVVVLNQEPWKPDGAAYRRCDATFGCDPMPTDHCDPAWISVAVRGMDVSRHSVGSSEACDGRWLVMTVPLDPVPCGAEARPGCEASVTVRRYFLRWAGERGWATIAGSAEAGCGRVRSVEPAFPGKLCADLPRP
;
A
#
# COMPACT_ATOMS: atom_id res chain seq x y z
N MET A 1 5.60 -26.80 -61.77
CA MET A 1 5.54 -26.67 -63.25
C MET A 1 6.24 -25.38 -63.67
N ARG A 2 6.66 -25.30 -64.95
CA ARG A 2 7.02 -24.11 -65.78
C ARG A 2 6.75 -22.71 -65.15
N ARG A 3 7.57 -21.67 -65.35
CA ARG A 3 8.77 -21.41 -66.20
C ARG A 3 9.44 -20.09 -65.73
N LEU A 4 10.75 -19.86 -65.95
CA LEU A 4 11.33 -18.95 -66.98
C LEU A 4 10.53 -17.63 -67.21
N ALA A 5 11.10 -16.43 -67.30
CA ALA A 5 12.48 -15.91 -67.21
C ALA A 5 12.37 -14.40 -66.76
N THR A 6 13.33 -13.46 -66.80
CA THR A 6 14.61 -13.26 -67.52
C THR A 6 15.38 -12.17 -66.73
N ALA A 7 16.71 -12.22 -66.58
CA ALA A 7 17.72 -11.36 -67.23
C ALA A 7 17.29 -9.88 -67.48
N LEU A 8 18.11 -8.84 -67.27
CA LEU A 8 19.56 -8.67 -67.43
C LEU A 8 20.20 -7.97 -66.20
N LEU A 9 21.50 -8.09 -65.85
CA LEU A 9 22.71 -7.56 -66.52
C LEU A 9 22.65 -6.02 -66.76
N CYS A 10 23.69 -5.19 -66.56
CA CYS A 10 25.05 -5.47 -66.07
C CYS A 10 25.76 -4.20 -65.54
N LEU A 11 26.85 -4.44 -64.80
CA LEU A 11 28.03 -3.60 -64.52
C LEU A 11 28.14 -2.19 -65.15
N ALA A 12 28.42 -1.18 -64.31
CA ALA A 12 29.74 -0.52 -64.15
C ALA A 12 29.69 0.36 -62.86
N ALA A 13 30.64 0.41 -61.92
CA ALA A 13 32.07 0.77 -62.02
C ALA A 13 32.26 2.21 -62.58
N LEU A 14 32.87 3.21 -61.93
CA LEU A 14 33.40 3.43 -60.57
C LEU A 14 32.98 4.88 -60.14
N ALA A 15 33.41 5.58 -59.07
CA ALA A 15 34.48 5.40 -58.06
C ALA A 15 34.22 6.29 -56.81
N SER A 16 35.17 6.23 -55.85
CA SER A 16 35.67 7.35 -55.00
C SER A 16 35.43 7.30 -53.48
N CYS A 17 36.53 7.02 -52.77
CA CYS A 17 37.05 7.64 -51.54
C CYS A 17 36.16 7.98 -50.34
N ALA A 18 36.65 7.55 -49.17
CA ALA A 18 36.04 7.76 -47.85
C ALA A 18 36.09 9.21 -47.33
N ARG A 19 35.02 9.63 -46.65
CA ARG A 19 35.00 10.37 -45.37
C ARG A 19 33.54 10.41 -44.83
N PRO A 20 33.29 10.15 -43.53
CA PRO A 20 31.91 10.07 -43.02
C PRO A 20 31.37 11.42 -42.52
N GLY A 21 30.15 11.77 -42.96
CA GLY A 21 29.37 12.89 -42.43
C GLY A 21 27.92 12.86 -42.91
N ALA A 22 26.98 13.13 -41.99
CA ALA A 22 25.55 13.47 -42.20
C ALA A 22 24.63 12.58 -43.09
N VAL A 23 23.90 11.66 -42.43
CA VAL A 23 22.42 11.44 -42.39
C VAL A 23 21.57 12.28 -43.39
N PRO A 24 20.59 11.72 -44.18
CA PRO A 24 19.34 11.12 -43.65
C PRO A 24 18.66 9.90 -44.35
N THR A 25 17.59 9.45 -43.67
CA THR A 25 16.56 8.36 -43.83
C THR A 25 15.86 8.21 -45.21
N PRO A 26 15.05 7.15 -45.53
CA PRO A 26 14.05 6.44 -44.65
C PRO A 26 13.71 4.92 -44.84
N GLY A 27 13.08 4.33 -43.80
CA GLY A 27 12.12 3.17 -43.82
C GLY A 27 12.65 1.75 -44.13
N ASP A 28 12.20 0.64 -43.52
CA ASP A 28 11.27 0.39 -42.39
C ASP A 28 11.64 -0.95 -41.71
N GLY A 29 11.54 -1.07 -40.38
CA GLY A 29 11.73 -2.33 -39.65
C GLY A 29 12.25 -2.16 -38.21
N PRO A 30 11.61 -2.73 -37.17
CA PRO A 30 11.84 -2.28 -35.80
C PRO A 30 13.01 -2.98 -35.10
N ALA A 31 14.01 -2.20 -34.68
CA ALA A 31 15.03 -2.62 -33.72
C ALA A 31 14.90 -1.80 -32.43
N SER A 32 14.63 -2.48 -31.33
CA SER A 32 14.49 -1.92 -29.99
C SER A 32 15.84 -1.45 -29.45
N GLY A 33 16.11 -0.15 -29.56
CA GLY A 33 17.14 0.53 -28.79
C GLY A 33 16.52 1.17 -27.55
N ASP A 34 17.14 1.00 -26.39
CA ASP A 34 16.77 1.70 -25.15
C ASP A 34 16.97 3.21 -25.33
N ALA A 35 15.89 3.90 -25.72
CA ALA A 35 15.81 5.34 -25.55
C ALA A 35 15.70 5.62 -24.04
N PRO A 36 16.52 6.51 -23.47
CA PRO A 36 16.26 7.01 -22.13
C PRO A 36 14.85 7.59 -22.13
N THR A 37 14.00 7.12 -21.20
CA THR A 37 12.69 7.72 -20.96
C THR A 37 12.87 9.23 -20.87
N PRO A 38 12.10 10.06 -21.62
CA PRO A 38 12.22 11.50 -21.49
C PRO A 38 11.99 11.87 -20.03
N ALA A 39 13.06 12.31 -19.35
CA ALA A 39 12.91 13.02 -18.10
C ALA A 39 11.96 14.19 -18.40
N GLY A 40 10.81 14.22 -17.71
CA GLY A 40 9.72 15.12 -18.06
C GLY A 40 10.26 16.55 -18.23
N THR A 41 10.07 17.12 -19.41
CA THR A 41 10.45 18.50 -19.69
C THR A 41 9.84 19.39 -18.61
N ALA A 42 10.66 20.29 -18.05
CA ALA A 42 10.34 21.12 -16.89
C ALA A 42 9.37 22.26 -17.24
N ASP A 43 8.25 21.91 -17.87
CA ASP A 43 7.38 22.80 -18.65
C ASP A 43 5.89 22.60 -18.32
N ASP A 44 5.56 21.80 -17.30
CA ASP A 44 4.21 21.72 -16.74
C ASP A 44 4.07 22.56 -15.46
N THR A 45 4.50 23.82 -15.51
CA THR A 45 4.26 24.83 -14.46
C THR A 45 2.81 25.32 -14.43
N ARG A 46 1.86 24.48 -14.88
CA ARG A 46 0.42 24.70 -14.72
C ARG A 46 0.04 24.44 -13.28
N TRP A 47 -1.01 25.09 -12.81
CA TRP A 47 -1.61 24.72 -11.54
C TRP A 47 -2.39 23.42 -11.70
N ALA A 48 -2.02 22.41 -10.91
CA ALA A 48 -2.72 21.14 -10.75
C ALA A 48 -3.10 20.95 -9.27
N THR A 49 -4.10 20.11 -9.00
CA THR A 49 -4.60 19.86 -7.66
C THR A 49 -3.95 18.60 -7.07
N TYR A 50 -3.38 18.73 -5.87
CA TYR A 50 -2.72 17.67 -5.12
C TYR A 50 -3.39 17.52 -3.74
N GLN A 51 -3.24 16.36 -3.10
CA GLN A 51 -3.66 16.21 -1.71
C GLN A 51 -2.81 17.11 -0.79
N ALA A 52 -3.43 17.57 0.30
CA ALA A 52 -2.75 18.28 1.38
C ALA A 52 -2.85 17.43 2.65
N ASP A 53 -1.73 17.23 3.34
CA ASP A 53 -1.70 16.37 4.53
C ASP A 53 -2.44 17.04 5.68
N VAL A 54 -3.42 16.35 6.25
CA VAL A 54 -4.17 16.85 7.42
C VAL A 54 -3.40 16.49 8.68
N THR A 55 -2.87 17.49 9.37
CA THR A 55 -2.00 17.31 10.55
C THR A 55 -2.77 17.32 11.86
N ALA A 56 -3.90 18.04 11.93
CA ALA A 56 -4.80 18.02 13.08
C ALA A 56 -6.24 18.31 12.67
N VAL A 57 -7.18 17.78 13.45
CA VAL A 57 -8.63 17.94 13.22
C VAL A 57 -9.30 18.30 14.54
N ARG A 58 -10.14 19.32 14.55
CA ARG A 58 -10.93 19.74 15.72
C ARG A 58 -12.35 20.13 15.34
N LEU A 59 -13.26 20.09 16.30
CA LEU A 59 -14.59 20.68 16.13
C LEU A 59 -14.47 22.19 15.81
N GLY A 60 -15.34 22.66 14.93
CA GLY A 60 -15.65 24.08 14.77
C GLY A 60 -16.83 24.50 15.65
N ASP A 61 -17.22 25.77 15.55
CA ASP A 61 -18.30 26.34 16.36
C ASP A 61 -19.71 25.95 15.86
N ASP A 62 -19.85 25.57 14.58
CA ASP A 62 -21.04 24.89 14.05
C ASP A 62 -20.90 23.37 14.30
N PRO A 63 -21.89 22.68 14.90
CA PRO A 63 -21.84 21.22 15.14
C PRO A 63 -21.74 20.36 13.86
N ARG A 64 -21.92 20.96 12.69
CA ARG A 64 -21.71 20.37 11.36
C ARG A 64 -20.35 20.74 10.76
N SER A 65 -19.43 21.31 11.53
CA SER A 65 -18.15 21.81 11.04
C SER A 65 -16.93 21.24 11.78
N LEU A 66 -15.85 21.04 11.02
CA LEU A 66 -14.52 20.78 11.53
C LEU A 66 -13.55 21.85 11.03
N VAL A 67 -12.58 22.21 11.86
CA VAL A 67 -11.40 22.95 11.42
C VAL A 67 -10.25 21.97 11.27
N LEU A 68 -9.74 21.87 10.04
CA LEU A 68 -8.63 21.02 9.65
C LEU A 68 -7.37 21.87 9.61
N THR A 69 -6.32 21.45 10.31
CA THR A 69 -4.96 21.99 10.12
C THR A 69 -4.29 21.14 9.05
N VAL A 70 -3.68 21.79 8.06
CA VAL A 70 -3.05 21.13 6.91
C VAL A 70 -1.60 21.56 6.74
N ALA A 71 -0.75 20.66 6.24
CA ALA A 71 0.58 21.01 5.78
C ALA A 71 0.50 21.47 4.32
N LEU A 72 0.71 22.77 4.09
CA LEU A 72 0.73 23.37 2.75
C LEU A 72 2.18 23.48 2.25
N LEU A 73 2.42 23.20 0.98
CA LEU A 73 3.75 23.35 0.37
C LEU A 73 4.22 24.81 0.44
N GLY A 74 5.38 25.05 1.06
CA GLY A 74 5.87 26.37 1.47
C GLY A 74 6.93 27.01 0.57
N ASP A 75 7.43 28.16 1.05
CA ASP A 75 8.65 28.88 0.66
C ASP A 75 8.88 29.32 -0.81
N ALA A 76 7.98 29.04 -1.76
CA ALA A 76 8.05 29.63 -3.10
C ALA A 76 6.69 29.91 -3.76
N ASP A 77 6.65 30.98 -4.58
CA ASP A 77 5.50 31.36 -5.39
C ASP A 77 5.17 30.28 -6.43
N GLY A 78 4.19 29.45 -6.10
CA GLY A 78 3.81 28.28 -6.92
C GLY A 78 3.68 26.99 -6.12
N CYS A 79 4.15 26.96 -4.88
CA CYS A 79 4.13 25.75 -4.07
C CYS A 79 2.74 25.38 -3.59
N SER A 80 1.97 26.32 -3.02
CA SER A 80 0.59 26.06 -2.60
C SER A 80 -0.32 27.28 -2.83
N ARG A 81 -1.57 27.00 -3.18
CA ARG A 81 -2.70 27.95 -3.07
C ARG A 81 -4.02 27.19 -2.93
N ASN A 82 -5.09 27.92 -2.62
CA ASN A 82 -6.48 27.43 -2.68
C ASN A 82 -6.72 26.10 -1.93
N PRO A 83 -6.28 25.98 -0.65
CA PRO A 83 -6.49 24.78 0.14
C PRO A 83 -7.99 24.63 0.46
N ARG A 84 -8.57 23.46 0.18
CA ARG A 84 -10.03 23.27 0.22
C ARG A 84 -10.43 21.81 0.44
N VAL A 85 -11.68 21.62 0.86
CA VAL A 85 -12.36 20.32 0.86
C VAL A 85 -12.98 20.06 -0.51
N THR A 86 -12.92 18.80 -0.95
CA THR A 86 -13.57 18.26 -2.15
C THR A 86 -14.11 16.86 -1.86
N TYR A 87 -14.99 16.34 -2.73
CA TYR A 87 -15.54 14.98 -2.63
C TYR A 87 -16.15 14.65 -1.26
N LEU A 88 -16.89 15.61 -0.69
CA LEU A 88 -17.62 15.44 0.56
C LEU A 88 -18.81 14.49 0.35
N VAL A 89 -18.83 13.36 1.04
CA VAL A 89 -19.90 12.36 1.01
C VAL A 89 -20.21 11.91 2.43
N GLU A 90 -21.49 11.68 2.74
CA GLU A 90 -21.92 11.05 3.99
C GLU A 90 -22.50 9.67 3.71
N GLU A 91 -21.92 8.62 4.30
CA GLU A 91 -22.37 7.23 4.12
C GLU A 91 -22.11 6.44 5.41
N ASN A 92 -22.98 5.48 5.76
CA ASN A 92 -22.78 4.55 6.89
C ASN A 92 -22.38 5.23 8.21
N ASN A 93 -23.00 6.38 8.51
CA ASN A 93 -22.71 7.26 9.66
C ASN A 93 -21.29 7.87 9.69
N ARG A 94 -20.54 7.81 8.58
CA ARG A 94 -19.22 8.43 8.41
C ARG A 94 -19.31 9.67 7.53
N VAL A 95 -18.28 10.50 7.57
CA VAL A 95 -18.08 11.63 6.65
C VAL A 95 -16.80 11.36 5.87
N HIS A 96 -16.86 11.31 4.55
CA HIS A 96 -15.72 11.11 3.67
C HIS A 96 -15.41 12.42 2.94
N ALA A 97 -14.14 12.79 2.86
CA ALA A 97 -13.71 13.99 2.12
C ALA A 97 -12.25 13.88 1.68
N ASN A 98 -11.91 14.60 0.60
CA ASN A 98 -10.53 14.86 0.22
C ASN A 98 -10.16 16.30 0.56
N VAL A 99 -8.97 16.49 1.12
CA VAL A 99 -8.41 17.82 1.43
C VAL A 99 -7.25 18.06 0.49
N VAL A 100 -7.36 19.13 -0.30
CA VAL A 100 -6.50 19.37 -1.46
C VAL A 100 -5.97 20.79 -1.49
N GLN A 101 -4.83 20.97 -2.14
CA GLN A 101 -4.20 22.25 -2.46
C GLN A 101 -3.87 22.28 -3.95
N ASP A 102 -3.85 23.46 -4.56
CA ASP A 102 -3.32 23.61 -5.91
C ASP A 102 -1.83 23.94 -5.84
N SER A 103 -1.02 23.29 -6.67
CA SER A 103 0.42 23.55 -6.82
C SER A 103 0.78 23.60 -8.31
N ARG A 104 1.79 24.38 -8.67
CA ARG A 104 2.47 24.31 -9.98
C ARG A 104 3.93 23.86 -9.89
N LEU A 105 4.41 23.61 -8.67
CA LEU A 105 5.81 23.23 -8.38
C LEU A 105 5.91 21.86 -7.70
N SER A 106 4.82 21.26 -7.23
CA SER A 106 4.82 19.94 -6.58
C SER A 106 5.36 18.80 -7.47
N GLY A 107 5.29 18.92 -8.80
CA GLY A 107 5.90 17.97 -9.73
C GLY A 107 7.41 18.17 -9.94
N VAL A 108 7.99 19.26 -9.43
CA VAL A 108 9.40 19.61 -9.59
C VAL A 108 10.16 19.22 -8.32
N VAL A 109 11.03 18.23 -8.44
CA VAL A 109 11.80 17.68 -7.31
C VAL A 109 12.59 18.78 -6.60
N GLY A 110 12.32 18.96 -5.31
CA GLY A 110 13.01 19.93 -4.45
C GLY A 110 12.52 21.39 -4.56
N ALA A 111 11.53 21.70 -5.41
CA ALA A 111 11.05 23.08 -5.57
C ALA A 111 10.22 23.61 -4.38
N CYS A 112 9.62 22.71 -3.61
CA CYS A 112 8.85 23.02 -2.40
C CYS A 112 9.35 22.17 -1.22
N PRO A 113 10.51 22.50 -0.62
CA PRO A 113 11.18 21.63 0.35
C PRO A 113 10.57 21.67 1.76
N THR A 114 9.63 22.57 2.03
CA THR A 114 9.08 22.85 3.37
C THR A 114 7.55 22.86 3.37
N HIS A 115 6.99 22.82 4.57
CA HIS A 115 5.56 22.92 4.80
C HIS A 115 5.20 24.04 5.78
N THR A 116 4.16 24.80 5.45
CA THR A 116 3.56 25.84 6.29
C THR A 116 2.18 25.40 6.76
N PRO A 117 1.81 25.56 8.05
CA PRO A 117 0.47 25.26 8.53
C PRO A 117 -0.59 26.15 7.86
N GLY A 118 -1.60 25.52 7.25
CA GLY A 118 -2.82 26.15 6.78
C GLY A 118 -4.05 25.68 7.55
N GLN A 119 -5.18 26.38 7.38
CA GLN A 119 -6.47 25.97 7.91
C GLN A 119 -7.49 25.81 6.78
N VAL A 120 -8.31 24.75 6.87
CA VAL A 120 -9.44 24.49 5.97
C VAL A 120 -10.65 24.11 6.81
N THR A 121 -11.80 24.72 6.54
CA THR A 121 -13.07 24.31 7.17
C THR A 121 -13.74 23.22 6.34
N LEU A 122 -14.11 22.12 6.99
CA LEU A 122 -15.03 21.12 6.44
C LEU A 122 -16.40 21.37 7.05
N THR A 123 -17.43 21.56 6.22
CA THR A 123 -18.82 21.71 6.67
C THR A 123 -19.68 20.64 6.01
N ALA A 124 -20.34 19.82 6.82
CA ALA A 124 -21.23 18.75 6.35
C ALA A 124 -22.71 19.19 6.29
N PRO A 125 -23.53 18.53 5.45
CA PRO A 125 -24.98 18.63 5.53
C PRO A 125 -25.52 18.33 6.94
N GLY A 126 -25.10 17.21 7.55
CA GLY A 126 -25.50 16.79 8.90
C GLY A 126 -24.49 17.14 10.00
N PRO A 127 -24.83 16.94 11.28
CA PRO A 127 -23.88 17.04 12.38
C PRO A 127 -22.69 16.08 12.21
N ILE A 128 -21.49 16.54 12.56
CA ILE A 128 -20.25 15.76 12.44
C ILE A 128 -19.83 15.17 13.80
N ALA A 129 -20.07 15.91 14.89
CA ALA A 129 -19.63 15.52 16.22
C ALA A 129 -20.05 14.08 16.59
N GLY A 130 -19.08 13.29 17.06
CA GLY A 130 -19.28 11.88 17.43
C GLY A 130 -19.10 10.88 16.28
N ARG A 131 -19.02 11.31 15.02
CA ARG A 131 -18.85 10.43 13.85
C ARG A 131 -17.38 10.25 13.49
N VAL A 132 -17.04 9.12 12.85
CA VAL A 132 -15.75 8.91 12.19
C VAL A 132 -15.70 9.73 10.90
N VAL A 133 -14.56 10.39 10.66
CA VAL A 133 -14.33 11.21 9.47
C VAL A 133 -13.11 10.67 8.73
N VAL A 134 -13.24 10.43 7.43
CA VAL A 134 -12.19 9.89 6.56
C VAL A 134 -11.70 11.02 5.66
N LEU A 135 -10.46 11.46 5.88
CA LEU A 135 -9.83 12.58 5.17
C LEU A 135 -8.66 12.03 4.35
N ASN A 136 -8.70 12.18 3.02
CA ASN A 136 -7.65 11.65 2.13
C ASN A 136 -7.38 10.14 2.35
N GLN A 137 -8.44 9.36 2.57
CA GLN A 137 -8.40 7.93 2.97
C GLN A 137 -7.88 7.63 4.39
N GLU A 138 -7.35 8.61 5.14
CA GLU A 138 -7.01 8.43 6.56
C GLU A 138 -8.28 8.55 7.43
N PRO A 139 -8.64 7.54 8.25
CA PRO A 139 -9.75 7.65 9.17
C PRO A 139 -9.35 8.34 10.48
N TRP A 140 -10.23 9.20 10.99
CA TRP A 140 -10.10 9.96 12.23
C TRP A 140 -11.33 9.72 13.12
N LYS A 141 -11.13 9.58 14.43
CA LYS A 141 -12.20 9.41 15.42
C LYS A 141 -12.23 10.56 16.44
N PRO A 142 -13.41 10.89 16.99
CA PRO A 142 -13.54 11.90 18.04
C PRO A 142 -12.66 11.59 19.25
N ASP A 143 -12.08 12.63 19.84
CA ASP A 143 -11.26 12.62 21.05
C ASP A 143 -11.50 13.93 21.84
N GLY A 144 -12.58 13.96 22.61
CA GLY A 144 -13.08 15.19 23.23
C GLY A 144 -13.50 16.24 22.19
N ALA A 145 -12.90 17.43 22.24
CA ALA A 145 -13.12 18.51 21.26
C ALA A 145 -12.24 18.38 20.00
N ALA A 146 -11.30 17.44 20.01
CA ALA A 146 -10.40 17.15 18.91
C ALA A 146 -10.80 15.84 18.21
N TYR A 147 -10.06 15.50 17.17
CA TYR A 147 -10.11 14.21 16.50
C TYR A 147 -8.70 13.66 16.43
N ARG A 148 -8.54 12.38 16.81
CA ARG A 148 -7.29 11.64 16.65
C ARG A 148 -7.33 10.82 15.38
N ARG A 149 -6.16 10.59 14.77
CA ARG A 149 -6.02 9.54 13.76
C ARG A 149 -6.42 8.19 14.38
N CYS A 150 -7.13 7.41 13.59
CA CYS A 150 -7.40 6.03 13.90
C CYS A 150 -6.11 5.21 13.72
N ASP A 151 -6.04 4.06 14.37
CA ASP A 151 -4.86 3.21 14.31
C ASP A 151 -4.71 2.61 12.90
N ALA A 152 -3.48 2.55 12.36
CA ALA A 152 -3.24 2.03 11.02
C ALA A 152 -3.53 0.53 10.87
N THR A 153 -3.57 -0.20 11.99
CA THR A 153 -3.70 -1.66 12.07
C THR A 153 -5.10 -2.10 12.52
N PHE A 154 -5.68 -1.40 13.49
CA PHE A 154 -7.00 -1.67 14.09
C PHE A 154 -8.10 -0.68 13.67
N GLY A 155 -7.77 0.36 12.90
CA GLY A 155 -8.72 1.38 12.52
C GLY A 155 -9.22 2.19 13.72
N CYS A 156 -10.50 2.55 13.70
CA CYS A 156 -11.08 3.42 14.71
C CYS A 156 -11.56 2.69 15.96
N ASP A 157 -11.66 1.37 15.91
CA ASP A 157 -12.14 0.57 17.02
C ASP A 157 -11.12 0.58 18.19
N PRO A 158 -11.53 0.22 19.42
CA PRO A 158 -10.59 -0.02 20.50
C PRO A 158 -9.69 -1.21 20.16
N MET A 159 -8.39 -1.12 20.45
CA MET A 159 -7.49 -2.28 20.34
C MET A 159 -7.93 -3.35 21.36
N PRO A 160 -8.05 -4.63 20.97
CA PRO A 160 -8.42 -5.69 21.91
C PRO A 160 -7.39 -5.82 23.03
N THR A 161 -7.87 -5.90 24.27
CA THR A 161 -7.04 -6.10 25.46
C THR A 161 -6.64 -7.56 25.68
N ASP A 162 -7.41 -8.51 25.12
CA ASP A 162 -7.00 -9.90 25.04
C ASP A 162 -6.07 -10.10 23.84
N HIS A 163 -4.83 -10.52 24.10
CA HIS A 163 -3.86 -10.80 23.05
C HIS A 163 -4.22 -12.03 22.21
N CYS A 164 -5.10 -12.90 22.71
CA CYS A 164 -5.63 -14.06 21.99
C CYS A 164 -6.80 -13.71 21.05
N ASP A 165 -7.22 -12.45 20.98
CA ASP A 165 -8.28 -11.98 20.09
C ASP A 165 -7.95 -12.24 18.60
N PRO A 166 -8.92 -12.70 17.78
CA PRO A 166 -8.71 -12.94 16.34
C PRO A 166 -8.16 -11.75 15.54
N ALA A 167 -8.40 -10.52 15.98
CA ALA A 167 -7.81 -9.34 15.35
C ALA A 167 -6.29 -9.33 15.50
N TRP A 168 -5.73 -9.66 16.67
CA TRP A 168 -4.28 -9.78 16.87
C TRP A 168 -3.65 -10.90 16.04
N ILE A 169 -4.36 -12.01 15.85
CA ILE A 169 -3.96 -13.09 14.92
C ILE A 169 -3.93 -12.56 13.48
N SER A 170 -4.96 -11.81 13.08
CA SER A 170 -5.05 -11.20 11.75
C SER A 170 -3.92 -10.19 11.49
N VAL A 171 -3.50 -9.43 12.50
CA VAL A 171 -2.32 -8.55 12.44
C VAL A 171 -1.05 -9.38 12.22
N ALA A 172 -0.85 -10.44 13.00
CA ALA A 172 0.32 -11.30 12.89
C ALA A 172 0.47 -11.88 11.48
N VAL A 173 -0.62 -12.37 10.89
CA VAL A 173 -0.61 -12.94 9.53
C VAL A 173 -0.38 -11.88 8.45
N ARG A 174 -0.93 -10.67 8.60
CA ARG A 174 -0.62 -9.55 7.67
C ARG A 174 0.85 -9.13 7.69
N GLY A 175 1.58 -9.42 8.77
CA GLY A 175 3.02 -9.20 8.89
C GLY A 175 3.90 -10.36 8.40
N MET A 176 3.31 -11.45 7.89
CA MET A 176 4.04 -12.62 7.39
C MET A 176 4.21 -12.59 5.87
N ASP A 177 5.28 -13.21 5.39
CA ASP A 177 5.49 -13.53 3.98
C ASP A 177 4.66 -14.76 3.57
N VAL A 178 3.35 -14.55 3.44
CA VAL A 178 2.34 -15.53 3.01
C VAL A 178 1.36 -14.88 2.04
N SER A 179 0.50 -15.67 1.39
CA SER A 179 -0.55 -15.13 0.53
C SER A 179 -1.44 -14.13 1.29
N ARG A 180 -1.82 -13.02 0.65
CA ARG A 180 -2.73 -12.01 1.23
C ARG A 180 -4.12 -12.55 1.62
N HIS A 181 -4.45 -13.74 1.12
CA HIS A 181 -5.70 -14.46 1.39
C HIS A 181 -5.55 -15.48 2.53
N SER A 182 -4.34 -15.66 3.08
CA SER A 182 -4.08 -16.55 4.20
C SER A 182 -4.73 -16.03 5.48
N VAL A 183 -5.34 -16.93 6.23
CA VAL A 183 -5.96 -16.67 7.54
C VAL A 183 -5.28 -17.56 8.57
N GLY A 184 -4.97 -17.00 9.74
CA GLY A 184 -4.37 -17.75 10.84
C GLY A 184 -5.42 -18.38 11.72
N SER A 185 -5.22 -19.65 12.06
CA SER A 185 -6.06 -20.40 13.00
C SER A 185 -5.28 -20.64 14.29
N SER A 186 -5.77 -20.16 15.44
CA SER A 186 -5.15 -20.44 16.73
C SER A 186 -5.30 -21.90 17.11
N GLU A 187 -4.18 -22.59 17.35
CA GLU A 187 -4.12 -23.91 17.95
C GLU A 187 -4.16 -23.80 19.49
N ALA A 188 -3.41 -22.83 20.04
CA ALA A 188 -3.33 -22.56 21.47
C ALA A 188 -2.80 -21.15 21.75
N CYS A 189 -3.35 -20.47 22.75
CA CYS A 189 -2.90 -19.16 23.20
C CYS A 189 -2.97 -19.05 24.73
N ASP A 190 -2.00 -18.39 25.36
CA ASP A 190 -2.01 -18.09 26.81
C ASP A 190 -1.80 -16.60 27.13
N GLY A 191 -2.00 -15.72 26.14
CA GLY A 191 -1.81 -14.27 26.24
C GLY A 191 -0.33 -13.83 26.21
N ARG A 192 0.63 -14.74 26.40
CA ARG A 192 2.07 -14.45 26.24
C ARG A 192 2.67 -15.18 25.04
N TRP A 193 2.13 -16.35 24.72
CA TRP A 193 2.52 -17.22 23.63
C TRP A 193 1.30 -17.59 22.79
N LEU A 194 1.52 -17.69 21.49
CA LEU A 194 0.52 -18.11 20.51
C LEU A 194 1.13 -19.21 19.64
N VAL A 195 0.37 -20.29 19.45
CA VAL A 195 0.59 -21.32 18.43
C VAL A 195 -0.55 -21.19 17.44
N MET A 196 -0.22 -20.96 16.17
CA MET A 196 -1.23 -20.86 15.12
C MET A 196 -0.78 -21.59 13.85
N THR A 197 -1.73 -22.09 13.08
CA THR A 197 -1.51 -22.62 11.74
C THR A 197 -1.93 -21.58 10.70
N VAL A 198 -1.17 -21.50 9.59
CA VAL A 198 -1.43 -20.58 8.48
C VAL A 198 -1.22 -21.34 7.17
N PRO A 199 -2.20 -21.34 6.25
CA PRO A 199 -1.99 -21.85 4.89
C PRO A 199 -1.08 -20.88 4.14
N LEU A 200 0.02 -21.34 3.55
CA LEU A 200 0.96 -20.47 2.84
C LEU A 200 0.36 -19.94 1.53
N ASP A 201 -0.35 -20.81 0.82
CA ASP A 201 -1.22 -20.46 -0.31
C ASP A 201 -2.57 -21.19 -0.15
N PRO A 202 -3.65 -20.50 0.25
CA PRO A 202 -4.96 -21.10 0.46
C PRO A 202 -5.78 -21.23 -0.83
N VAL A 203 -5.37 -20.61 -1.94
CA VAL A 203 -6.11 -20.59 -3.21
C VAL A 203 -5.21 -20.89 -4.42
N PRO A 204 -4.44 -22.00 -4.41
CA PRO A 204 -3.42 -22.29 -5.41
C PRO A 204 -3.97 -22.47 -6.84
N CYS A 205 -5.25 -22.83 -6.97
CA CYS A 205 -5.95 -22.95 -8.26
C CYS A 205 -6.75 -21.70 -8.66
N GLY A 206 -6.76 -20.66 -7.82
CA GLY A 206 -7.68 -19.51 -7.93
C GLY A 206 -9.04 -19.77 -7.28
N ALA A 207 -9.98 -18.85 -7.48
CA ALA A 207 -11.32 -18.90 -6.87
C ALA A 207 -12.26 -19.95 -7.49
N GLU A 208 -11.94 -20.44 -8.70
CA GLU A 208 -12.71 -21.45 -9.42
C GLU A 208 -11.83 -22.66 -9.72
N ALA A 209 -12.42 -23.87 -9.67
CA ALA A 209 -11.69 -25.10 -9.95
C ALA A 209 -11.23 -25.15 -11.42
N ARG A 210 -9.93 -25.38 -11.63
CA ARG A 210 -9.31 -25.47 -12.97
C ARG A 210 -8.97 -26.93 -13.31
N PRO A 211 -9.33 -27.43 -14.51
CA PRO A 211 -8.93 -28.77 -14.95
C PRO A 211 -7.41 -28.96 -14.86
N GLY A 212 -6.98 -30.04 -14.22
CA GLY A 212 -5.56 -30.36 -14.03
C GLY A 212 -4.86 -29.61 -12.89
N CYS A 213 -5.57 -28.83 -12.06
CA CYS A 213 -5.01 -28.20 -10.86
C CYS A 213 -5.43 -28.95 -9.59
N GLU A 214 -4.46 -29.53 -8.88
CA GLU A 214 -4.69 -30.15 -7.57
C GLU A 214 -4.43 -29.13 -6.45
N ALA A 215 -5.48 -28.78 -5.71
CA ALA A 215 -5.39 -27.84 -4.60
C ALA A 215 -4.79 -28.50 -3.34
N SER A 216 -3.48 -28.67 -3.30
CA SER A 216 -2.75 -29.01 -2.07
C SER A 216 -2.36 -27.72 -1.33
N VAL A 217 -3.01 -27.46 -0.20
CA VAL A 217 -2.71 -26.31 0.65
C VAL A 217 -1.59 -26.68 1.61
N THR A 218 -0.41 -26.08 1.45
CA THR A 218 0.67 -26.24 2.43
C THR A 218 0.37 -25.40 3.67
N VAL A 219 0.14 -26.06 4.81
CA VAL A 219 -0.07 -25.39 6.10
C VAL A 219 1.26 -25.35 6.86
N ARG A 220 1.53 -24.21 7.50
CA ARG A 220 2.70 -24.01 8.37
C ARG A 220 2.23 -23.64 9.76
N ARG A 221 2.77 -24.30 10.79
CA ARG A 221 2.57 -23.90 12.18
C ARG A 221 3.61 -22.85 12.58
N TYR A 222 3.16 -21.76 13.16
CA TYR A 222 3.98 -20.69 13.70
C TYR A 222 3.85 -20.61 15.21
N PHE A 223 4.97 -20.28 15.85
CA PHE A 223 5.09 -20.05 17.28
C PHE A 223 5.49 -18.60 17.50
N LEU A 224 4.67 -17.87 18.25
CA LEU A 224 4.79 -16.43 18.43
C LEU A 224 4.80 -16.07 19.92
N ARG A 225 5.39 -14.91 20.21
CA ARG A 225 5.46 -14.32 21.55
C ARG A 225 4.93 -12.90 21.51
N TRP A 226 4.23 -12.51 22.56
CA TRP A 226 3.74 -11.15 22.71
C TRP A 226 4.90 -10.16 22.83
N ALA A 227 4.87 -9.10 22.01
CA ALA A 227 5.93 -8.11 21.85
C ALA A 227 5.47 -6.67 22.16
N GLY A 228 4.38 -6.51 22.90
CA GLY A 228 3.84 -5.20 23.28
C GLY A 228 3.01 -4.58 22.16
N GLU A 229 3.14 -3.27 21.94
CA GLU A 229 2.33 -2.49 20.97
C GLU A 229 2.38 -3.02 19.53
N ARG A 230 3.44 -3.73 19.14
CA ARG A 230 3.56 -4.38 17.82
C ARG A 230 2.83 -5.72 17.70
N GLY A 231 2.17 -6.18 18.77
CA GLY A 231 1.45 -7.44 18.80
C GLY A 231 2.36 -8.67 18.88
N TRP A 232 2.06 -9.68 18.06
CA TRP A 232 2.75 -10.97 18.05
C TRP A 232 4.02 -10.96 17.20
N ALA A 233 5.15 -11.35 17.78
CA ALA A 233 6.41 -11.58 17.07
C ALA A 233 6.64 -13.08 16.83
N THR A 234 6.93 -13.48 15.59
CA THR A 234 7.25 -14.87 15.22
C THR A 234 8.64 -15.27 15.71
N ILE A 235 8.74 -16.44 16.36
CA ILE A 235 10.01 -17.02 16.82
C ILE A 235 10.43 -18.20 15.95
N ALA A 236 9.46 -19.04 15.57
CA ALA A 236 9.72 -20.23 14.77
C ALA A 236 8.52 -20.60 13.91
N GLY A 237 8.79 -21.22 12.75
CA GLY A 237 7.81 -21.92 11.94
C GLY A 237 8.19 -23.39 11.75
N SER A 238 7.22 -24.29 11.74
CA SER A 238 7.37 -25.75 11.65
C SER A 238 6.31 -26.40 10.76
N ALA A 239 6.65 -27.54 10.15
CA ALA A 239 5.69 -28.50 9.58
C ALA A 239 5.67 -29.83 10.37
N GLU A 240 6.38 -29.88 11.51
CA GLU A 240 6.43 -31.03 12.40
C GLU A 240 5.40 -30.93 13.54
N ALA A 241 5.04 -32.10 14.07
CA ALA A 241 4.26 -32.25 15.29
C ALA A 241 5.03 -31.77 16.54
N GLY A 242 4.31 -31.51 17.63
CA GLY A 242 4.92 -31.26 18.92
C GLY A 242 5.62 -29.89 19.06
N CYS A 243 6.36 -29.76 20.18
CA CYS A 243 7.09 -28.53 20.54
C CYS A 243 8.56 -28.48 20.07
N GLY A 244 9.06 -29.51 19.38
CA GLY A 244 10.51 -29.69 19.16
C GLY A 244 11.17 -28.49 18.48
N ARG A 245 10.55 -27.96 17.42
CA ARG A 245 11.09 -26.81 16.67
C ARG A 245 11.16 -25.54 17.52
N VAL A 246 10.10 -25.16 18.24
CA VAL A 246 10.12 -23.94 19.05
C VAL A 246 11.07 -24.05 20.24
N ARG A 247 11.11 -25.20 20.92
CA ARG A 247 12.01 -25.41 22.07
C ARG A 247 13.50 -25.43 21.72
N SER A 248 13.85 -25.66 20.45
CA SER A 248 15.23 -25.50 19.95
C SER A 248 15.68 -24.03 19.83
N VAL A 249 14.75 -23.08 19.79
CA VAL A 249 15.01 -21.64 19.63
C VAL A 249 14.67 -20.85 20.90
N GLU A 250 13.59 -21.23 21.58
CA GLU A 250 13.08 -20.63 22.81
C GLU A 250 12.77 -21.74 23.83
N PRO A 251 13.76 -22.16 24.63
CA PRO A 251 13.58 -23.23 25.62
C PRO A 251 12.52 -22.93 26.68
N ALA A 252 12.21 -21.64 26.94
CA ALA A 252 11.17 -21.24 27.89
C ALA A 252 9.74 -21.42 27.34
N PHE A 253 9.56 -21.88 26.10
CA PHE A 253 8.25 -22.07 25.50
C PHE A 253 7.38 -23.10 26.28
N PRO A 254 6.14 -22.77 26.66
CA PRO A 254 5.29 -23.67 27.45
C PRO A 254 4.90 -24.93 26.65
N GLY A 255 5.38 -26.09 27.08
CA GLY A 255 5.15 -27.36 26.36
C GLY A 255 3.67 -27.71 26.21
N LYS A 256 2.82 -27.32 27.17
CA LYS A 256 1.37 -27.54 27.16
C LYS A 256 0.64 -26.95 25.94
N LEU A 257 1.23 -25.97 25.24
CA LEU A 257 0.62 -25.32 24.08
C LEU A 257 0.86 -26.08 22.77
N CYS A 258 1.73 -27.10 22.77
CA CYS A 258 2.14 -27.79 21.55
C CYS A 258 2.45 -29.28 21.70
N ALA A 259 2.52 -29.84 22.91
CA ALA A 259 3.01 -31.21 23.14
C ALA A 259 2.25 -32.25 22.30
N ASP A 260 0.92 -32.16 22.28
CA ASP A 260 0.03 -33.12 21.65
C ASP A 260 -0.46 -32.68 20.25
N LEU A 261 0.06 -31.56 19.71
CA LEU A 261 -0.34 -31.08 18.39
C LEU A 261 0.24 -31.97 17.27
N PRO A 262 -0.59 -32.45 16.32
CA PRO A 262 -0.15 -33.26 15.19
C PRO A 262 0.67 -32.43 14.19
N ARG A 263 1.16 -33.05 13.11
CA ARG A 263 1.63 -32.27 11.96
C ARG A 263 0.46 -31.40 11.43
N PRO A 264 0.73 -30.14 11.02
CA PRO A 264 -0.28 -29.28 10.42
C PRO A 264 -0.59 -29.70 8.97
#